data_AF-A0A932SCQ3-F1
#
_entry.id   AF-A0A932SCQ3-F1
#
_cell.length_a   1.000
_cell.length_b   1.000
_cell.length_c   1.000
_cell.angle_alpha   90.00
_cell.angle_beta   90.00
_cell.angle_gamma   90.00
#
_symmetry.space_group_name_H-M   'P 1'
#
loop_
_entity.id
_entity.type
_entity.pdbx_description
1 polymer ?
#
loop_
_entity_poly.entity_id
_entity_poly.type
_entity_poly.pdbx_seq_one_letter_code
_entity_poly.pdbx_strand_id
1 'polypeptide(L)' 'VYKMKVAMERQSIRVDGRETAIVPGMTLSVEVKTGKRRIIEFFLSPIVKYTKESLTLR' A
#
# COMPACT_ATOMS: atom_id res chain seq x y z
N VAL A 1 -4.16 -2.30 11.03
CA VAL A 1 -2.97 -3.11 10.71
C VAL A 1 -3.29 -3.95 9.47
N TYR A 2 -2.53 -3.81 8.38
CA TYR A 2 -2.75 -4.56 7.13
C TYR A 2 -1.72 -5.69 7.04
N LYS A 3 -2.18 -6.95 6.88
CA LYS A 3 -1.30 -8.09 6.61
C LYS A 3 -1.03 -8.16 5.11
N MET A 4 0.23 -8.42 4.72
CA MET A 4 0.62 -8.61 3.31
C MET A 4 1.49 -9.86 3.16
N LYS A 5 1.36 -10.54 2.02
CA LYS A 5 2.29 -11.58 1.54
C LYS A 5 2.81 -11.12 0.18
N VAL A 6 4.10 -11.28 -0.05
CA VAL A 6 4.76 -10.89 -1.30
C VAL A 6 5.53 -12.09 -1.83
N ALA A 7 5.35 -12.39 -3.11
CA ALA A 7 6.07 -13.43 -3.82
C ALA A 7 6.81 -12.80 -5.00
N MET A 8 7.97 -13.33 -5.32
CA MET A 8 8.78 -12.85 -6.43
C MET A 8 8.33 -13.55 -7.71
N GLU A 9 8.02 -12.80 -8.76
CA GLU A 9 7.52 -13.37 -10.03
C GLU A 9 8.63 -14.13 -10.78
N ARG A 10 9.88 -13.68 -10.67
CA ARG A 10 11.03 -14.25 -11.38
C ARG A 10 12.20 -14.44 -10.46
N GLN A 11 12.90 -15.56 -10.62
CA GLN A 11 14.10 -15.90 -9.84
C GLN A 11 15.40 -15.43 -10.52
N SER A 12 15.30 -14.73 -11.64
CA SER A 12 16.42 -14.15 -12.37
C SER A 12 16.29 -12.63 -12.46
N ILE A 13 17.44 -11.94 -12.40
CA ILE A 13 17.56 -10.50 -12.63
C ILE A 13 18.65 -10.24 -13.67
N ARG A 14 18.52 -9.15 -14.40
CA ARG A 14 19.55 -8.74 -15.38
C ARG A 14 20.57 -7.84 -14.70
N VAL A 15 21.80 -8.29 -14.63
CA VAL A 15 22.95 -7.56 -14.07
C VAL A 15 24.03 -7.53 -15.16
N ASP A 16 24.56 -6.34 -15.47
CA ASP A 16 25.62 -6.16 -16.48
C ASP A 16 25.33 -6.82 -17.83
N GLY A 17 24.07 -6.76 -18.28
CA GLY A 17 23.62 -7.35 -19.55
C GLY A 17 23.45 -8.86 -19.55
N ARG A 18 23.71 -9.55 -18.44
CA ARG A 18 23.52 -11.01 -18.29
C ARG A 18 22.35 -11.32 -17.37
N GLU A 19 21.58 -12.34 -17.73
CA GLU A 19 20.55 -12.89 -16.86
C GLU A 19 21.24 -13.73 -15.77
N THR A 20 21.04 -13.35 -14.51
CA THR A 20 21.66 -13.98 -13.35
C THR A 20 20.59 -14.42 -12.37
N ALA A 21 20.70 -15.63 -11.83
CA ALA A 21 19.81 -16.11 -10.78
C ALA A 21 20.01 -15.31 -9.49
N ILE A 22 18.92 -15.02 -8.78
CA ILE A 22 18.98 -14.38 -7.46
C ILE A 22 19.55 -15.41 -6.48
N VAL A 23 20.66 -15.07 -5.85
CA VAL A 23 21.36 -15.93 -4.89
C VAL A 23 21.11 -15.47 -3.45
N PRO A 24 21.22 -16.38 -2.46
CA PRO A 24 21.20 -16.01 -1.05
C PRO A 24 22.26 -14.96 -0.73
N GLY A 25 21.91 -13.97 0.09
CA GLY A 25 22.79 -12.83 0.43
C GLY A 25 22.42 -11.52 -0.26
N MET A 26 21.49 -11.53 -1.22
CA MET A 26 20.94 -10.33 -1.85
C MET A 26 19.81 -9.72 -1.01
N THR A 27 19.69 -8.39 -1.02
CA THR A 27 18.60 -7.67 -0.32
C THR A 27 17.41 -7.44 -1.25
N LEU A 28 16.22 -7.87 -0.82
CA LEU A 28 14.96 -7.56 -1.49
C LEU A 28 14.25 -6.40 -0.76
N SER A 29 13.86 -5.36 -1.49
CA SER A 29 13.06 -4.25 -0.95
C SER A 29 11.68 -4.22 -1.61
N VAL A 30 10.63 -4.16 -0.80
CA VAL A 30 9.24 -4.04 -1.27
C VAL A 30 8.65 -2.77 -0.67
N GLU A 31 8.17 -1.88 -1.52
CA GLU A 31 7.52 -0.63 -1.09
C GLU A 31 6.00 -0.76 -1.24
N VAL A 32 5.26 -0.58 -0.15
CA VAL A 32 3.79 -0.62 -0.16
C VAL A 32 3.22 0.76 0.07
N LYS A 33 2.72 1.38 -1.01
CA LYS A 33 2.03 2.67 -0.98
C LYS A 33 0.55 2.45 -0.67
N THR A 34 0.15 2.66 0.58
CA THR A 34 -1.22 2.39 1.07
C THR A 34 -2.25 3.48 0.76
N GLY A 35 -1.89 4.52 -0.01
CA GLY A 35 -2.82 5.54 -0.52
C GLY A 35 -2.20 6.93 -0.63
N LYS A 36 -2.83 7.81 -1.42
CA LYS A 36 -2.61 9.26 -1.35
C LYS A 36 -3.57 9.78 -0.31
N ARG A 37 -3.09 10.20 0.87
CA ARG A 37 -3.95 10.79 1.90
C ARG A 37 -4.57 12.07 1.31
N ARG A 38 -5.84 12.02 0.87
CA ARG A 38 -6.47 13.18 0.23
C ARG A 38 -6.93 14.13 1.34
N ILE A 39 -6.39 15.35 1.35
CA ILE A 39 -6.72 16.38 2.34
C ILE A 39 -8.25 16.61 2.44
N ILE A 40 -8.98 16.47 1.34
CA ILE A 40 -10.44 16.61 1.28
C ILE A 40 -11.19 15.68 2.25
N GLU A 41 -10.64 14.51 2.57
CA GLU A 41 -11.26 13.54 3.49
C GLU A 41 -11.31 14.07 4.93
N PHE A 42 -10.36 14.91 5.34
CA PHE A 42 -10.40 15.57 6.66
C PHE A 42 -11.54 16.59 6.74
N PHE A 43 -11.79 17.33 5.66
CA PHE A 43 -12.85 18.35 5.59
C PHE A 43 -14.24 17.75 5.48
N LEU A 44 -14.38 16.59 4.84
CA LEU A 44 -15.67 15.90 4.69
C LEU A 44 -15.99 15.01 5.90
N SER A 45 -15.00 14.64 6.72
CA SER A 45 -15.20 13.84 7.94
C SER A 45 -16.25 14.40 8.93
N PRO A 46 -16.35 15.73 9.17
CA PRO A 46 -17.36 16.29 10.06
C PRO A 46 -18.74 16.22 9.42
N ILE A 47 -18.86 16.49 8.12
CA ILE A 47 -20.15 16.47 7.41
C ILE A 47 -20.78 15.08 7.51
N VAL A 48 -20.00 14.03 7.25
CA VAL A 48 -20.43 12.63 7.38
C VAL A 48 -20.85 12.31 8.81
N LYS A 49 -20.12 12.83 9.82
CA LYS A 49 -20.46 12.65 11.24
C LYS A 49 -21.79 13.34 11.59
N TYR A 50 -22.00 14.58 11.16
CA TYR A 50 -23.23 15.33 11.38
C TYR A 50 -24.44 14.72 10.68
N THR A 51 -24.29 14.20 9.45
CA THR A 51 -25.39 13.51 8.77
C THR A 51 -25.80 12.25 9.55
N LYS A 52 -24.82 11.50 10.06
CA LYS A 52 -25.07 10.28 10.84
C LYS A 52 -25.74 10.56 12.19
N GLU A 53 -25.33 11.63 12.88
CA GLU A 53 -25.95 12.08 14.13
C GLU A 53 -27.36 12.63 13.90
N SER A 54 -27.58 13.41 12.84
CA SER A 54 -28.92 13.92 12.48
C SER A 54 -29.91 12.81 12.10
N LEU A 55 -29.43 11.70 11.56
CA LEU A 55 -30.24 10.53 11.22
C LEU A 55 -30.54 9.63 12.44
N THR A 56 -29.76 9.75 13.52
CA THR A 56 -29.94 8.97 14.76
C THR A 56 -30.84 9.70 15.77
N LEU A 57 -31.03 11.02 15.62
CA LEU A 57 -31.88 11.87 16.46
C LEU A 57 -33.35 11.93 15.98
N ARG A 58 -33.84 10.92 15.27
CA ARG A 58 -35.25 10.79 14.87
C ARG A 58 -35.86 9.51 15.38
#